data_AF-A0A7C6UZJ9-F1
#
_entry.id   AF-A0A7C6UZJ9-F1
#
_cell.length_a   1.000
_cell.length_b   1.000
_cell.length_c   1.000
_cell.angle_alpha   90.00
_cell.angle_beta   90.00
_cell.angle_gamma   90.00
#
_symmetry.space_group_name_H-M   'P 1'
#
loop_
_entity.id
_entity.type
_entity.pdbx_description
1 polymer ?
#
loop_
_entity_poly.entity_id
_entity_poly.type
_entity_poly.pdbx_seq_one_letter_code
_entity_poly.pdbx_strand_id
1 'polypeptide(L)' 'MSKFPELKRSEFEAFLLHFSKPGSLKFRNNKWVGLNREGKPFAVHVKHGSTRKYPPPLVEAVARDLKVSLQEFQEWYKNM' A
#
# COMPACT_ATOMS: atom_id res chain seq x y z
N MET A 1 20.38 3.34 -6.04
CA MET A 1 19.04 2.76 -6.29
C MET A 1 18.29 2.70 -4.97
N SER A 2 17.54 3.75 -4.64
CA SER A 2 16.69 3.76 -3.46
C SER A 2 15.43 2.97 -3.79
N LYS A 3 15.33 1.75 -3.29
CA LYS A 3 14.17 0.85 -3.49
C LYS A 3 13.16 1.10 -2.37
N PHE A 4 11.87 0.81 -2.62
CA PHE A 4 10.88 0.75 -1.55
C PHE A 4 11.34 -0.27 -0.49
N PRO A 5 11.16 -0.01 0.82
CA PRO A 5 11.49 -0.97 1.87
C PRO A 5 10.48 -2.14 1.88
N GLU A 6 10.89 -3.23 2.51
CA GLU A 6 9.94 -4.28 2.92
C GLU A 6 9.04 -3.73 4.03
N LEU A 7 7.73 -3.91 3.90
CA LEU A 7 6.77 -3.47 4.91
C LEU A 7 6.20 -4.64 5.69
N LYS A 8 6.03 -4.48 7.01
CA LYS A 8 5.19 -5.37 7.81
C LYS A 8 3.73 -5.16 7.46
N ARG A 9 2.88 -6.10 7.87
CA ARG A 9 1.43 -5.99 7.64
C ARG A 9 0.81 -4.69 8.16
N SER A 10 1.10 -4.28 9.39
CA SER A 10 0.58 -3.04 9.95
C SER A 10 1.06 -1.80 9.20
N GLU A 11 2.33 -1.78 8.78
CA GLU A 11 2.92 -0.68 8.00
C GLU A 11 2.29 -0.61 6.61
N PHE A 12 2.05 -1.77 5.98
CA PHE A 12 1.38 -1.85 4.69
C PHE A 12 -0.09 -1.43 4.76
N GLU A 13 -0.79 -1.78 5.84
CA GLU A 13 -2.17 -1.33 6.07
C GLU A 13 -2.23 0.19 6.31
N ALA A 14 -1.30 0.74 7.10
CA ALA A 14 -1.17 2.19 7.30
C ALA A 14 -0.84 2.93 5.99
N PHE A 15 0.04 2.36 5.17
CA PHE A 15 0.39 2.86 3.83
C PHE A 15 -0.86 2.97 2.95
N LEU A 16 -1.62 1.87 2.84
CA LEU A 16 -2.86 1.85 2.07
C LEU A 16 -3.86 2.87 2.60
N LEU A 17 -4.05 2.94 3.91
CA LEU A 17 -5.01 3.86 4.53
C LEU A 17 -4.65 5.33 4.28
N HIS A 18 -3.35 5.67 4.36
CA HIS A 18 -2.87 7.04 4.21
C HIS A 18 -2.98 7.55 2.77
N PHE A 19 -2.66 6.70 1.79
CA PHE A 19 -2.55 7.12 0.39
C PHE A 19 -3.79 6.79 -0.47
N SER A 20 -4.72 5.99 0.04
CA SER A 20 -6.02 5.76 -0.61
C SER A 20 -6.96 6.95 -0.41
N LYS A 21 -7.97 7.04 -1.26
CA LYS A 21 -9.07 7.98 -1.07
C LYS A 21 -9.77 7.71 0.28
N PRO A 22 -9.97 8.73 1.13
CA PRO A 22 -10.60 8.55 2.44
C PRO A 22 -11.93 7.80 2.36
N GLY A 23 -12.14 6.85 3.27
CA GLY A 23 -13.37 6.04 3.35
C GLY A 23 -13.56 5.00 2.23
N SER A 24 -12.65 4.92 1.25
CA SER A 24 -12.77 3.96 0.15
C SER A 24 -12.17 2.59 0.44
N LEU A 25 -11.17 2.52 1.32
CA LEU A 25 -10.40 1.31 1.59
C LEU A 25 -11.24 0.29 2.38
N LYS A 26 -11.33 -0.94 1.87
CA LYS A 26 -12.04 -2.06 2.48
C LYS A 26 -11.24 -3.34 2.33
N PHE A 27 -11.28 -4.21 3.35
CA PHE A 27 -10.71 -5.54 3.26
C PHE A 27 -11.82 -6.58 3.04
N ARG A 28 -11.78 -7.31 1.92
CA ARG A 28 -12.76 -8.35 1.56
C ARG A 28 -12.11 -9.48 0.76
N ASN A 29 -12.50 -10.72 1.02
CA ASN A 29 -12.00 -11.92 0.31
C ASN A 29 -10.46 -11.98 0.19
N ASN A 30 -9.76 -11.64 1.28
CA ASN A 30 -8.29 -11.54 1.34
C ASN A 30 -7.69 -10.54 0.36
N LYS A 31 -8.42 -9.46 0.07
CA LYS A 31 -7.93 -8.36 -0.75
C LYS A 31 -8.21 -7.06 -0.04
N TRP A 32 -7.24 -6.16 -0.09
CA TRP A 32 -7.50 -4.75 0.11
C TRP A 32 -8.04 -4.19 -1.21
N VAL A 33 -9.18 -3.54 -1.15
CA VAL A 33 -9.80 -2.86 -2.30
C VAL A 33 -10.08 -1.42 -1.91
N GLY A 34 -9.82 -0.48 -2.82
CA GLY A 34 -10.03 0.93 -2.54
C GLY A 34 -9.97 1.76 -3.81
N LEU A 35 -10.07 3.06 -3.63
CA LEU A 35 -9.84 4.02 -4.70
C LEU A 35 -8.53 4.75 -4.44
N ASN A 36 -7.73 4.97 -5.47
CA ASN A 36 -6.56 5.85 -5.37
C ASN A 36 -6.98 7.33 -5.32
N ARG A 37 -6.00 8.23 -5.26
CA ARG A 37 -6.22 9.69 -5.21
C ARG A 37 -7.01 10.24 -6.41
N GLU A 38 -6.89 9.61 -7.58
CA GLU A 38 -7.66 9.97 -8.79
C GLU A 38 -9.07 9.37 -8.81
N GLY A 39 -9.44 8.57 -7.81
CA GLY A 39 -10.72 7.85 -7.79
C GLY A 39 -10.75 6.57 -8.63
N LYS A 40 -9.59 6.08 -9.10
CA LYS A 40 -9.50 4.81 -9.84
C LYS A 40 -9.43 3.64 -8.87
N PRO A 41 -10.12 2.52 -9.15
CA PRO A 41 -10.09 1.35 -8.28
C PRO A 41 -8.72 0.67 -8.31
N PHE A 42 -8.27 0.20 -7.16
CA PHE A 42 -7.12 -0.69 -7.02
C PHE A 42 -7.47 -1.88 -6.13
N ALA A 43 -6.73 -2.98 -6.30
CA ALA A 43 -6.88 -4.16 -5.46
C ALA A 43 -5.50 -4.76 -5.15
N VAL A 44 -5.27 -5.09 -3.88
CA VAL A 44 -4.06 -5.78 -3.42
C VAL A 44 -4.46 -7.11 -2.82
N HIS A 45 -4.02 -8.20 -3.43
CA HIS A 45 -4.23 -9.54 -2.88
C HIS A 45 -3.29 -9.81 -1.72
N VAL A 46 -3.87 -10.23 -0.61
CA VAL A 46 -3.16 -10.77 0.54
C VAL A 46 -3.29 -12.29 0.44
N LYS A 47 -2.17 -13.01 0.29
CA LYS A 47 -2.20 -14.48 0.27
C LYS A 47 -2.78 -15.01 1.59
N HIS A 48 -3.63 -16.04 1.51
CA HIS A 48 -4.16 -16.77 2.68
C HIS A 48 -3.00 -17.23 3.57
N GLY A 49 -3.08 -16.95 4.88
CA GLY A 49 -2.04 -17.32 5.84
C GLY A 49 -0.99 -16.24 6.11
N SER A 50 0.11 -16.63 6.75
CA SER A 50 1.13 -15.85 7.49
C SER A 50 1.93 -14.79 6.70
N THR A 51 1.30 -14.03 5.80
CA THR A 51 1.88 -12.86 5.15
C THR A 51 2.16 -11.79 6.21
N ARG A 52 3.32 -11.91 6.86
CA ARG A 52 3.82 -10.98 7.88
C ARG A 52 4.49 -9.77 7.24
N LYS A 53 4.95 -9.91 5.99
CA LYS A 53 5.76 -8.93 5.28
C LYS A 53 5.40 -8.84 3.80
N TYR A 54 5.55 -7.65 3.25
CA TYR A 54 5.25 -7.25 1.89
C TYR A 54 6.56 -6.84 1.23
N PRO A 55 7.01 -7.59 0.21
CA PRO A 55 8.34 -7.38 -0.37
C PRO A 55 8.39 -6.06 -1.15
N PRO A 56 9.58 -5.43 -1.27
CA PRO A 56 9.79 -4.17 -2.00
C PRO A 56 9.09 -4.06 -3.37
N PRO A 57 9.11 -5.08 -4.26
CA PRO A 57 8.49 -4.95 -5.58
C PRO A 57 6.96 -4.84 -5.51
N LEU A 58 6.34 -5.45 -4.50
CA LEU A 58 4.91 -5.34 -4.27
C LEU A 58 4.55 -3.95 -3.74
N VAL A 59 5.34 -3.45 -2.77
CA VAL A 59 5.16 -2.10 -2.23
C VAL A 59 5.30 -1.05 -3.35
N GLU A 60 6.30 -1.22 -4.21
CA GLU A 60 6.51 -0.34 -5.37
C GLU A 60 5.34 -0.39 -6.36
N ALA A 61 4.84 -1.59 -6.70
CA ALA A 61 3.70 -1.73 -7.60
C ALA A 61 2.45 -1.01 -7.05
N VAL A 62 2.19 -1.17 -5.75
CA VAL A 62 1.04 -0.55 -5.09
C VAL A 62 1.22 0.96 -4.97
N ALA A 63 2.43 1.46 -4.71
CA ALA A 63 2.71 2.89 -4.74
C ALA A 63 2.43 3.51 -6.13
N ARG A 64 2.75 2.80 -7.21
CA ARG A 64 2.42 3.24 -8.58
C ARG A 64 0.91 3.31 -8.81
N ASP A 65 0.15 2.31 -8.34
CA ASP A 65 -1.32 2.31 -8.43
C ASP A 65 -1.95 3.45 -7.63
N LEU A 66 -1.38 3.75 -6.47
CA LEU A 66 -1.81 4.84 -5.59
C LEU A 66 -1.32 6.23 -6.05
N LYS A 67 -0.51 6.31 -7.12
CA LYS A 67 0.14 7.54 -7.60
C LYS A 67 1.00 8.21 -6.53
N VAL A 68 1.76 7.41 -5.81
CA VAL A 68 2.69 7.84 -4.77
C VAL A 68 4.11 7.74 -5.33
N SER A 69 4.82 8.86 -5.34
CA SER A 69 6.24 8.86 -5.70
C SER A 69 7.09 8.20 -4.60
N LEU A 70 8.30 7.76 -4.96
CA LEU A 70 9.24 7.23 -3.97
C LEU A 70 9.56 8.25 -2.86
N GLN A 71 9.66 9.53 -3.21
CA GLN A 71 9.95 10.60 -2.26
C GLN A 71 8.82 10.75 -1.24
N GLU A 72 7.57 10.89 -1.71
CA GLU A 72 6.39 10.97 -0.83
C GLU A 72 6.27 9.75 0.08
N PHE A 73 6.52 8.56 -0.47
CA PHE A 73 6.54 7.34 0.32
C PHE A 73 7.61 7.40 1.41
N GLN A 74 8.83 7.83 1.09
CA GLN A 74 9.93 7.92 2.04
C GLN A 74 9.67 8.96 3.12
N GLU A 75 9.07 10.09 2.77
CA GLU A 75 8.66 11.12 3.73
C GLU A 75 7.60 10.59 4.68
N TRP A 76 6.58 9.89 4.17
CA TRP A 76 5.58 9.24 5.01
C TRP A 76 6.21 8.16 5.91
N TYR A 77 7.04 7.27 5.35
CA TYR A 77 7.62 6.14 6.07
C TYR A 77 8.59 6.58 7.19
N LYS A 78 9.28 7.72 7.04
CA LYS A 78 10.15 8.28 8.08
C LYS A 78 9.37 8.93 9.24
N ASN A 79 8.12 9.34 9.00
CA ASN A 79 7.27 10.03 9.96
C ASN A 79 6.20 9.11 10.58
N MET A 80 6.26 7.80 10.29
CA MET A 80 5.35 6.77 10.80
C MET A 80 5.89 6.18 12.12
#